data_AF-A0AAV2IEV1-F1
#
_entry.id   AF-A0AAV2IEV1-F1
#
_cell.length_a   1.000
_cell.length_b   1.000
_cell.length_c   1.000
_cell.angle_alpha   90.00
_cell.angle_beta   90.00
_cell.angle_gamma   90.00
#
_symmetry.space_group_name_H-M   'P 1'
#
loop_
_entity.id
_entity.type
_entity.pdbx_description
1 polymer ?
#
loop_
_entity_poly.entity_id
_entity_poly.type
_entity_poly.pdbx_seq_one_letter_code
_entity_poly.pdbx_strand_id
1 'polypeptide(L)' 'VVVCRDGATLSGLFVTCAVICEKMRENKEVDLYRTVKHIKRRRPQIISDFDQYRFLHQVLWEFI' A
#
# COMPACT_ATOMS: atom_id res chain seq x y z
N VAL A 1 6.59 8.76 -12.65
CA VAL A 1 6.97 7.32 -12.64
C VAL A 1 7.63 7.04 -11.30
N VAL A 2 7.23 5.97 -10.60
CA VAL A 2 7.83 5.56 -9.31
C VAL A 2 8.61 4.27 -9.53
N VAL A 3 9.90 4.27 -9.18
CA VAL A 3 10.79 3.12 -9.34
C VAL A 3 11.67 2.97 -8.10
N CYS A 4 12.04 1.73 -7.80
CA CYS A 4 13.07 1.41 -6.82
C CYS A 4 14.00 0.33 -7.41
N ARG A 5 14.93 -0.21 -6.62
CA ARG A 5 15.97 -1.15 -7.10
C ARG A 5 15.41 -2.35 -7.85
N ASP A 6 14.30 -2.92 -7.41
CA ASP A 6 13.61 -4.05 -8.06
C ASP A 6 12.30 -3.63 -8.77
N GLY A 7 11.98 -2.32 -8.76
CA GLY A 7 10.75 -1.78 -9.34
C GLY A 7 9.45 -2.21 -8.65
N ALA A 8 9.51 -2.91 -7.52
CA ALA A 8 8.34 -3.51 -6.88
C ALA A 8 8.26 -3.25 -5.37
N THR A 9 9.34 -3.46 -4.62
CA THR A 9 9.28 -3.54 -3.15
C THR A 9 9.00 -2.18 -2.53
N LEU A 10 9.96 -1.25 -2.62
CA LEU A 10 9.82 0.07 -2.00
C LEU A 10 8.89 0.98 -2.81
N SER A 11 8.94 0.90 -4.14
CA SER A 11 8.04 1.67 -5.01
C SER A 11 6.59 1.20 -4.86
N GLY A 12 6.35 -0.10 -4.73
CA GLY A 12 5.02 -0.64 -4.49
C GLY A 12 4.50 -0.32 -3.10
N LEU A 13 5.36 -0.34 -2.07
CA LEU A 13 5.00 0.09 -0.72
C LEU A 13 4.59 1.56 -0.71
N PHE A 14 5.40 2.44 -1.30
CA PHE A 14 5.09 3.87 -1.40
C PHE A 14 3.78 4.15 -2.15
N VAL A 15 3.59 3.53 -3.32
CA VAL A 15 2.35 3.68 -4.10
C VAL A 15 1.14 3.17 -3.32
N THR A 16 1.28 2.05 -2.61
CA THR A 16 0.19 1.51 -1.80
C THR A 16 -0.15 2.47 -0.65
N CYS A 17 0.85 3.00 0.06
CA CYS A 17 0.68 4.03 1.09
C CYS A 17 -0.10 5.25 0.55
N ALA A 18 0.30 5.78 -0.61
CA ALA A 18 -0.37 6.93 -1.20
C ALA A 18 -1.86 6.65 -1.46
N VAL A 19 -2.16 5.49 -2.06
CA VAL A 19 -3.55 5.08 -2.38
C VAL A 19 -4.40 4.93 -1.12
N ILE A 20 -3.86 4.33 -0.06
CA ILE A 20 -4.64 4.12 1.18
C ILE A 20 -4.90 5.46 1.90
N CYS A 21 -3.94 6.38 1.90
CA CYS A 21 -4.11 7.71 2.51
C CYS A 21 -5.11 8.56 1.71
N GLU A 22 -5.07 8.51 0.38
CA GLU A 22 -6.06 9.19 -0.46
C GLU A 22 -7.47 8.62 -0.24
N LYS A 23 -7.62 7.29 -0.24
CA LYS A 23 -8.91 6.66 0.07
C LYS A 23 -9.44 7.02 1.45
N MET A 24 -8.57 7.08 2.46
CA MET A 24 -8.96 7.46 3.81
C MET A 24 -9.39 8.94 3.87
N ARG A 25 -8.72 9.82 3.11
CA ARG A 25 -9.09 11.23 3.00
C ARG A 25 -10.47 11.42 2.35
N GLU A 26 -10.74 10.71 1.26
CA GLU A 26 -11.97 10.83 0.47
C GLU A 26 -13.18 10.13 1.12
N ASN A 27 -13.00 8.87 1.53
CA ASN A 27 -14.12 8.00 1.94
C ASN A 27 -14.26 7.89 3.46
N LYS A 28 -13.30 8.39 4.25
CA LYS A 28 -13.19 8.19 5.72
C LYS A 28 -13.12 6.72 6.15
N GLU A 29 -12.96 5.82 5.20
CA GLU A 29 -12.85 4.38 5.39
C GLU A 29 -11.91 3.82 4.34
N VAL A 30 -11.14 2.79 4.72
CA VAL A 30 -10.28 2.07 3.79
C VAL A 30 -10.17 0.60 4.16
N ASP A 31 -10.50 -0.26 3.19
CA ASP A 31 -10.21 -1.70 3.27
C ASP A 31 -8.79 -1.95 2.75
N LEU A 32 -7.86 -2.15 3.68
CA LEU A 32 -6.45 -2.39 3.38
C LEU A 32 -6.26 -3.71 2.60
N TYR A 33 -6.90 -4.79 3.04
CA TYR A 33 -6.77 -6.11 2.42
C TYR A 33 -7.23 -6.09 0.96
N ARG A 34 -8.41 -5.53 0.69
CA ARG A 34 -8.95 -5.44 -0.67
C ARG A 34 -8.11 -4.53 -1.55
N THR A 35 -7.58 -3.43 -0.99
CA THR A 35 -6.71 -2.51 -1.72
C THR A 35 -5.39 -3.18 -2.13
N VAL A 36 -4.71 -3.84 -1.18
CA VAL A 36 -3.47 -4.59 -1.46
C VAL A 36 -3.72 -5.74 -2.43
N LYS A 37 -4.82 -6.50 -2.25
CA LYS A 37 -5.19 -7.58 -3.17
C LYS A 37 -5.43 -7.08 -4.59
N HIS A 38 -6.04 -5.91 -4.75
CA HIS A 38 -6.25 -5.28 -6.05
C HIS A 38 -4.92 -4.88 -6.72
N ILE A 39 -3.99 -4.29 -5.96
CA ILE A 39 -2.66 -3.90 -6.45
C ILE A 39 -1.84 -5.14 -6.84
N LYS A 40 -1.85 -6.18 -6.00
CA LYS A 40 -1.15 -7.45 -6.26
C LYS A 40 -1.68 -8.19 -7.49
N ARG A 41 -2.96 -8.00 -7.86
CA ARG A 41 -3.51 -8.55 -9.12
C ARG A 41 -2.82 -7.97 -10.36
N ARG A 42 -2.35 -6.73 -10.30
CA ARG A 42 -1.62 -6.06 -11.40
C ARG A 42 -0.12 -6.35 -11.34
N ARG A 43 0.45 -6.38 -10.13
CA ARG A 43 1.87 -6.69 -9.88
C ARG A 43 2.02 -7.57 -8.63
N PRO A 44 2.16 -8.89 -8.80
CA PRO A 44 2.21 -9.83 -7.66
C PRO A 44 3.38 -9.61 -6.70
N GLN A 45 4.48 -9.01 -7.19
CA GLN A 45 5.70 -8.80 -6.39
C GLN A 45 5.57 -7.65 -5.37
N ILE A 46 4.50 -6.84 -5.44
CA ILE A 46 4.28 -5.74 -4.52
C ILE A 46 3.80 -6.28 -3.15
N ILE A 47 4.42 -5.80 -2.07
CA ILE A 47 4.11 -6.17 -0.67
C ILE A 47 4.17 -7.69 -0.50
N SER A 48 5.40 -8.19 -0.65
CA SER A 48 5.72 -9.62 -0.55
C SER A 48 5.96 -10.05 0.90
N ASP A 49 6.37 -9.10 1.74
CA ASP A 49 6.74 -9.35 3.13
C ASP A 49 5.65 -8.90 4.11
N PHE A 50 5.53 -9.60 5.24
CA PHE A 50 4.54 -9.30 6.26
C PHE A 50 4.81 -7.97 6.97
N ASP A 51 6.06 -7.59 7.18
CA ASP A 51 6.42 -6.33 7.83
C ASP A 51 6.01 -5.13 6.99
N GLN A 52 6.03 -5.25 5.65
CA GLN A 52 5.51 -4.22 4.76
C GLN A 52 4.00 -4.06 4.89
N TYR A 53 3.27 -5.17 5.04
CA TYR A 53 1.82 -5.13 5.27
C TYR A 53 1.48 -4.56 6.65
N ARG A 54 2.25 -4.91 7.68
CA ARG A 54 2.14 -4.34 9.02
C ARG A 54 2.45 -2.84 9.03
N PHE A 55 3.46 -2.41 8.29
CA PHE A 55 3.79 -1.00 8.14
C PHE A 55 2.63 -0.20 7.55
N LEU A 56 1.93 -0.72 6.54
CA LEU A 56 0.73 -0.08 6.01
C LEU A 56 -0.37 0.12 7.07
N HIS A 57 -0.58 -0.86 7.95
CA HIS A 57 -1.50 -0.71 9.07
C HIS A 57 -1.07 0.39 10.04
N GLN A 58 0.23 0.49 10.33
CA GLN A 58 0.76 1.56 11.18
C GLN A 58 0.55 2.94 10.56
N VAL A 59 0.82 3.09 9.26
CA VAL A 59 0.58 4.34 8.52
C VAL A 59 -0.90 4.74 8.58
N LEU A 60 -1.83 3.80 8.41
CA LEU A 60 -3.26 4.11 8.55
C LEU A 60 -3.63 4.53 9.97
N TRP A 61 -3.05 3.87 10.97
CA TRP A 61 -3.31 4.19 12.37
C TRP A 61 -2.80 5.58 12.74
N GLU A 62 -1.62 5.97 12.25
CA GLU A 62 -1.05 7.31 12.45
C GLU A 62 -1.76 8.40 11.64
N PHE A 63 -2.45 8.03 10.56
CA PHE A 63 -3.17 8.98 9.70
C PHE A 63 -4.56 9.37 10.26
N ILE A 64 -5.12 8.57 11.18
CA ILE A 64 -6.39 8.85 11.88
C ILE A 64 -6.18 9.95 12.93
#